data_AF-A0A5C8TM55-F1
#
_entry.id   AF-A0A5C8TM55-F1
#
_cell.length_a   1.000
_cell.length_b   1.000
_cell.length_c   1.000
_cell.angle_alpha   90.00
_cell.angle_beta   90.00
_cell.angle_gamma   90.00
#
_symmetry.space_group_name_H-M   'P 1'
#
loop_
_entity.id
_entity.type
_entity.pdbx_description
1 polymer ?
#
loop_
_entity_poly.entity_id
_entity_poly.type
_entity_poly.pdbx_seq_one_letter_code
_entity_poly.pdbx_strand_id
1 'polypeptide(L)' 'MDFRLGDGARAVGHRLHVHDRLGSTNTEALDQARAGATGPLWVAAHA' A
#
# COMPACT_ATOMS: atom_id res chain seq x y z
N MET A 1 1.67 0.40 15.13
CA MET A 1 2.90 1.15 14.82
C MET A 1 2.65 1.87 13.52
N ASP A 2 2.72 3.19 13.46
CA ASP A 2 2.22 3.95 12.31
C ASP A 2 3.21 3.90 11.13
N PHE A 3 2.80 3.27 10.02
CA PHE A 3 3.63 3.13 8.82
C PHE A 3 3.52 4.38 7.96
N ARG A 4 4.68 4.93 7.56
CA ARG A 4 4.75 6.10 6.68
C ARG A 4 5.80 5.93 5.61
N LEU A 5 5.51 6.44 4.42
CA LEU A 5 6.50 6.62 3.38
C LEU A 5 7.47 7.74 3.77
N GLY A 6 8.76 7.56 3.46
CA GLY A 6 9.74 8.64 3.53
C GLY A 6 9.51 9.69 2.44
N ASP A 7 10.06 10.88 2.64
CA ASP A 7 9.80 12.05 1.78
C ASP A 7 10.17 11.83 0.31
N GLY A 8 11.27 11.13 0.03
CA GLY A 8 11.68 10.81 -1.35
C GLY A 8 10.66 9.94 -2.09
N ALA A 9 10.09 8.92 -1.41
CA ALA A 9 9.08 8.05 -1.99
C ALA A 9 7.78 8.83 -2.27
N ARG A 10 7.38 9.70 -1.35
CA ARG A 10 6.21 10.57 -1.54
C ARG A 10 6.43 11.55 -2.70
N ALA A 11 7.61 12.15 -2.80
CA ALA A 11 7.96 13.13 -3.82
C ALA A 11 7.89 12.57 -5.25
N VAL A 12 8.18 11.28 -5.43
CA VAL A 12 8.08 10.60 -6.75
C VAL A 12 6.74 9.89 -6.96
N GLY A 13 5.74 10.14 -6.10
CA GLY A 13 4.36 9.69 -6.30
C GLY A 13 4.03 8.30 -5.74
N HIS A 14 4.87 7.71 -4.89
CA HIS A 14 4.47 6.49 -4.18
C HIS A 14 3.30 6.77 -3.24
N ARG A 15 2.37 5.80 -3.21
CA ARG A 15 1.24 5.76 -2.28
C ARG A 15 1.39 4.58 -1.33
N LEU A 16 0.84 4.70 -0.13
CA LEU A 16 0.83 3.66 0.89
C LEU A 16 -0.59 3.53 1.45
N HIS A 17 -1.14 2.32 1.36
CA HIS A 17 -2.35 1.92 2.06
C HIS A 17 -1.95 1.08 3.28
N VAL A 18 -2.42 1.50 4.45
CA VAL A 18 -2.19 0.81 5.72
C VAL A 18 -3.53 0.30 6.22
N HIS A 19 -3.57 -0.97 6.57
CA HIS A 19 -4.77 -1.64 7.06
C HIS A 19 -4.50 -2.20 8.47
N ASP A 20 -5.52 -2.18 9.33
CA ASP A 20 -5.40 -2.76 10.66
C ASP A 20 -5.26 -4.28 10.62
N ARG A 21 -5.99 -4.94 9.70
CA ARG A 21 -5.95 -6.38 9.52
C ARG A 21 -6.17 -6.74 8.05
N LEU A 22 -5.32 -7.62 7.53
CA LEU A 22 -5.49 -8.26 6.22
C LEU A 22 -5.18 -9.76 6.34
N GLY A 23 -5.84 -10.57 5.52
CA GLY A 23 -5.44 -11.97 5.35
C GLY A 23 -4.14 -12.12 4.55
N SER A 24 -3.85 -11.16 3.66
CA SER A 24 -2.62 -11.09 2.85
C SER A 24 -2.51 -9.71 2.21
N THR A 25 -1.37 -9.03 2.37
CA THR A 25 -1.09 -7.75 1.70
C THR A 25 -0.97 -7.93 0.18
N ASN A 26 -0.49 -9.09 -0.29
CA ASN A 26 -0.40 -9.40 -1.72
C ASN A 26 -1.77 -9.56 -2.36
N THR A 27 -2.70 -10.23 -1.68
CA THR A 27 -4.07 -10.40 -2.18
C THR A 27 -4.73 -9.03 -2.34
N GLU A 28 -4.63 -8.18 -1.31
CA GLU A 28 -5.15 -6.81 -1.37
C GLU A 28 -4.50 -6.01 -2.51
N ALA A 29 -3.17 -6.06 -2.67
CA ALA A 29 -2.48 -5.35 -3.75
C ALA A 29 -2.95 -5.80 -5.15
N LEU A 30 -3.19 -7.10 -5.34
CA LEU A 30 -3.73 -7.64 -6.59
C LEU A 30 -5.17 -7.21 -6.83
N ASP A 31 -6.00 -7.17 -5.78
CA ASP A 31 -7.39 -6.72 -5.89
C ASP A 31 -7.47 -5.23 -6.22
N GLN A 32 -6.61 -4.40 -5.62
CA GLN A 32 -6.45 -2.99 -6.00
C GLN A 32 -6.05 -2.85 -7.48
N ALA A 33 -5.08 -3.64 -7.95
CA ALA A 33 -4.67 -3.61 -9.35
C ALA A 33 -5.82 -4.02 -10.30
N ARG A 34 -6.60 -5.06 -9.93
CA ARG A 34 -7.80 -5.48 -10.69
C ARG A 34 -8.88 -4.40 -10.70
N ALA A 35 -9.01 -3.63 -9.62
CA ALA A 35 -9.89 -2.47 -9.53
C ALA A 35 -9.37 -1.23 -10.31
N GLY A 36 -8.21 -1.33 -10.95
CA GLY A 36 -7.63 -0.27 -11.78
C GLY A 36 -6.66 0.65 -11.05
N ALA A 37 -6.26 0.32 -9.81
CA ALA A 37 -5.20 1.05 -9.14
C ALA A 37 -3.89 0.91 -9.91
N THR A 38 -3.30 2.04 -10.29
CA THR A 38 -2.01 2.08 -10.98
C THR A 38 -0.86 2.29 -10.01
N GLY A 39 0.30 1.74 -10.35
CA GLY A 39 1.52 1.94 -9.54
C GLY A 39 2.04 3.38 -9.59
N PRO A 40 2.87 3.77 -8.61
CA PRO A 40 3.41 2.89 -7.58
C PRO A 40 2.63 2.96 -6.24
N LEU A 41 2.08 1.81 -5.81
CA LEU A 41 1.28 1.65 -4.59
C LEU A 41 1.88 0.54 -3.71
N TRP A 42 2.01 0.85 -2.42
CA TRP A 42 2.40 -0.09 -1.37
C TRP A 42 1.19 -0.42 -0.48
N VAL A 43 1.07 -1.69 -0.08
CA VAL A 43 0.04 -2.17 0.86
C VAL A 43 0.74 -2.78 2.08
N ALA A 44 0.38 -2.33 3.27
CA ALA A 44 0.88 -2.84 4.53
C ALA A 44 -0.27 -3.14 5.50
N ALA A 45 -0.05 -4.09 6.40
CA ALA A 45 -0.96 -4.38 7.50
C ALA A 45 -0.20 -4.47 8.82
N HIS A 46 -0.89 -4.14 9.92
CA HIS A 46 -0.38 -4.46 11.25
C HIS A 46 -0.42 -5.97 11.50
N ALA A 47 0.46 -6.44 12.38
CA ALA A 47 0.56 -7.84 12.79
C ALA A 47 -0.57 -8.22 13.76
#